data_AF-A0A257JIA0-F1
#
_entry.id   AF-A0A257JIA0-F1
#
_cell.length_a   1.000
_cell.length_b   1.000
_cell.length_c   1.000
_cell.angle_alpha   90.00
_cell.angle_beta   90.00
_cell.angle_gamma   90.00
#
_symmetry.space_group_name_H-M   'P 1'
#
loop_
_entity.id
_entity.type
_entity.pdbx_description
1 polymer ?
#
loop_
_entity_poly.entity_id
_entity_poly.type
_entity_poly.pdbx_seq_one_letter_code
_entity_poly.pdbx_strand_id
1 'polypeptide(L)'
;MVGNLRGKAARRVATRWLLAGGLALATSLAWPADPFVAQARNEALRALQSRAQVDFELPGAAEVDAPLRQRIEALVREHHTRIAGVATTWIDEIQASADLRDKPLVRVLMARYFNELVLSQIDRVDSADDERLLRAHANAATCAAPQANQGLGRWAAMLQRLPEAERDADLRAQATRLARWGQPRADLPPRPAVPWMSAHRAALASLRAPDRPPGEPPAPPMLVWTFLLGKADRVSPAERCALATWMLQREPLRQAPPAARADQLRLALAWDPAHDLGRSSPGPAGDDYPPVARLFMVKGTVRVEGRVNASGSGLEAPAVVRREISVEGLRAPRLAAFEALFDDASLQRAAATKITSAAPGTVTSLSFVWRLE
;
A
#
# COMPACT_ATOMS: atom_id res chain seq x y z
N MET A 1 -61.29 -11.38 -14.16
CA MET A 1 -62.63 -10.93 -13.70
C MET A 1 -62.52 -10.63 -12.21
N VAL A 2 -62.23 -9.37 -11.89
CA VAL A 2 -63.13 -8.42 -11.20
C VAL A 2 -63.44 -8.82 -9.76
N GLY A 3 -62.70 -8.21 -8.83
CA GLY A 3 -63.11 -7.89 -7.46
C GLY A 3 -62.37 -6.61 -7.07
N ASN A 4 -63.01 -5.44 -7.19
CA ASN A 4 -63.70 -4.71 -6.12
C ASN A 4 -62.84 -4.45 -4.88
N LEU A 5 -62.85 -3.29 -4.22
CA LEU A 5 -63.21 -1.90 -4.48
C LEU A 5 -62.84 -1.21 -3.15
N ARG A 6 -62.27 0.00 -3.23
CA ARG A 6 -62.47 1.15 -2.32
C ARG A 6 -62.09 1.07 -0.82
N GLY A 7 -61.49 2.18 -0.37
CA GLY A 7 -61.57 2.68 1.01
C GLY A 7 -60.29 3.39 1.49
N LYS A 8 -59.92 4.53 0.92
CA LYS A 8 -59.96 5.88 1.54
C LYS A 8 -59.74 5.96 3.07
N ALA A 9 -58.77 6.82 3.39
CA ALA A 9 -58.65 7.72 4.55
C ALA A 9 -58.28 7.11 5.92
N ALA A 10 -57.16 7.56 6.49
CA ALA A 10 -57.17 8.69 7.42
C ALA A 10 -55.86 8.81 8.23
N ARG A 11 -55.45 10.07 8.43
CA ARG A 11 -54.88 10.66 9.65
C ARG A 11 -53.45 10.31 10.08
N ARG A 12 -52.63 11.37 9.92
CA ARG A 12 -51.51 11.78 10.77
C ARG A 12 -51.76 11.46 12.26
N VAL A 13 -50.76 10.84 12.89
CA VAL A 13 -50.51 10.99 14.33
C VAL A 13 -49.00 11.21 14.50
N ALA A 14 -48.65 12.43 14.85
CA ALA A 14 -47.38 12.80 15.44
C ALA A 14 -47.56 12.74 16.96
N THR A 15 -46.79 11.89 17.65
CA THR A 15 -46.65 11.89 19.11
C THR A 15 -45.23 11.46 19.43
N ARG A 16 -44.33 12.42 19.67
CA ARG A 16 -43.81 12.75 21.02
C ARG A 16 -43.39 11.51 21.82
N TRP A 17 -42.12 11.15 21.71
CA TRP A 17 -41.38 10.49 22.79
C TRP A 17 -40.29 11.45 23.27
N LEU A 18 -40.61 12.13 24.36
CA LEU A 18 -39.68 12.90 25.19
C LEU A 18 -39.32 12.03 26.40
N LEU A 19 -38.03 12.02 26.73
CA LEU A 19 -37.48 12.02 28.09
C LEU A 19 -37.80 10.80 28.99
N ALA A 20 -36.88 9.84 29.01
CA ALA A 20 -36.46 9.13 30.22
C ALA A 20 -35.15 8.38 29.94
N GLY A 21 -34.05 8.80 30.54
CA GLY A 21 -32.78 8.09 30.39
C GLY A 21 -31.57 8.88 30.86
N GLY A 22 -31.54 9.15 32.18
CA GLY A 22 -30.35 9.40 33.00
C GLY A 22 -29.13 10.10 32.41
N LEU A 23 -28.85 11.30 32.90
CA LEU A 23 -27.47 11.75 33.11
C LEU A 23 -26.72 10.70 33.93
N ALA A 24 -26.04 9.77 33.27
CA ALA A 24 -24.84 9.17 33.83
C ALA A 24 -23.72 10.20 33.65
N LEU A 25 -23.60 11.11 34.61
CA LEU A 25 -22.33 11.79 34.87
C LEU A 25 -21.34 10.69 35.25
N ALA A 26 -20.71 10.09 34.24
CA ALA A 26 -19.48 9.35 34.43
C ALA A 26 -18.46 10.36 34.93
N THR A 27 -18.36 10.45 36.25
CA THR A 27 -17.16 10.92 36.94
C THR A 27 -16.05 9.96 36.56
N SER A 28 -15.45 10.20 35.39
CA SER A 28 -14.12 9.69 35.08
C SER A 28 -13.18 10.29 36.12
N LEU A 29 -13.05 9.60 37.24
CA LEU A 29 -11.92 9.75 38.15
C LEU A 29 -10.69 9.59 37.27
N ALA A 30 -10.09 10.72 36.91
CA ALA A 30 -8.81 10.77 36.23
C ALA A 30 -7.80 10.14 37.18
N TRP A 31 -7.62 8.82 37.07
CA TRP A 31 -6.40 8.20 37.56
C TRP A 31 -5.24 9.01 37.00
N PRO A 32 -4.28 9.44 37.85
CA PRO A 32 -3.09 10.10 37.34
C PRO A 32 -2.48 9.18 36.31
N ALA A 33 -2.44 9.63 35.05
CA ALA A 33 -1.86 8.87 33.98
C ALA A 33 -0.46 8.46 34.42
N ASP A 34 -0.17 7.17 34.38
CA ASP A 34 1.15 6.63 34.66
C ASP A 34 2.18 7.48 33.87
N PRO A 35 3.15 8.12 34.54
CA PRO A 35 4.11 9.02 33.88
C PRO A 35 4.87 8.32 32.75
N PHE A 36 5.06 7.00 32.83
CA PHE A 36 5.64 6.21 31.74
C PHE A 36 4.74 6.19 30.50
N VAL A 37 3.43 6.00 30.70
CA VAL A 37 2.42 6.01 29.63
C VAL A 37 2.32 7.40 28.98
N ALA A 38 2.35 8.46 29.79
CA ALA A 38 2.35 9.83 29.28
C ALA A 38 3.60 10.15 28.46
N GLN A 39 4.79 9.71 28.90
CA GLN A 39 6.04 9.87 28.15
C GLN A 39 6.01 9.12 26.82
N ALA A 40 5.60 7.84 26.83
CA ALA A 40 5.52 7.01 25.62
C ALA A 40 4.55 7.61 24.58
N ARG A 41 3.42 8.16 25.04
CA ARG A 41 2.46 8.89 24.19
C ARG A 41 3.10 10.11 23.53
N ASN A 42 3.79 10.94 24.31
CA ASN A 42 4.44 12.15 23.78
C ASN A 42 5.59 11.81 22.80
N GLU A 43 6.33 10.73 23.06
CA GLU A 43 7.33 10.23 22.12
C GLU A 43 6.69 9.75 20.81
N ALA A 44 5.62 8.96 20.89
CA ALA A 44 4.90 8.47 19.72
C ALA A 44 4.31 9.59 18.87
N LEU A 45 3.71 10.61 19.50
CA LEU A 45 3.21 11.80 18.81
C LEU A 45 4.33 12.57 18.09
N ARG A 46 5.47 12.81 18.77
CA ARG A 46 6.63 13.48 18.16
C ARG A 46 7.20 12.70 16.99
N ALA A 47 7.32 11.38 17.12
CA ALA A 47 7.80 10.50 16.05
C ALA A 47 6.87 10.55 14.82
N LEU A 48 5.56 10.47 15.04
CA LEU A 48 4.56 10.58 13.98
C LEU A 48 4.62 11.94 13.27
N GLN A 49 4.66 13.04 14.04
CA GLN A 49 4.74 14.39 13.50
C GLN A 49 6.03 14.61 12.69
N SER A 50 7.17 14.20 13.24
CA SER A 50 8.46 14.27 12.55
C SER A 50 8.45 13.46 11.26
N ARG A 51 7.89 12.24 11.28
CA ARG A 51 7.80 11.44 10.07
C ARG A 51 6.87 12.05 9.03
N ALA A 52 5.69 12.49 9.44
CA ALA A 52 4.75 13.18 8.55
C ALA A 52 5.40 14.41 7.91
N GLN A 53 6.18 15.18 8.66
CA GLN A 53 6.89 16.33 8.13
C GLN A 53 7.85 15.92 7.01
N VAL A 54 8.63 14.86 7.20
CA VAL A 54 9.56 14.36 6.18
C VAL A 54 8.84 13.84 4.93
N ASP A 55 7.78 13.05 5.09
CA ASP A 55 7.09 12.42 3.96
C ASP A 55 6.27 13.43 3.11
N PHE A 56 5.81 14.51 3.73
CA PHE A 56 5.02 15.57 3.09
C PHE A 56 5.79 16.89 2.94
N GLU A 57 7.11 16.88 3.06
CA GLU A 57 7.94 18.04 2.77
C GLU A 57 8.03 18.26 1.25
N LEU A 58 7.79 19.49 0.80
CA LEU A 58 8.09 19.89 -0.57
C LEU A 58 9.49 20.52 -0.61
N PRO A 59 10.51 19.84 -1.16
CA PRO A 59 11.86 20.38 -1.14
C PRO A 59 11.96 21.76 -1.81
N GLY A 60 12.79 22.64 -1.25
CA GLY A 60 13.06 23.94 -1.86
C GLY A 60 13.61 23.83 -3.29
N ALA A 61 14.39 22.78 -3.56
CA ALA A 61 14.95 22.47 -4.88
C ALA A 61 13.95 21.84 -5.87
N ALA A 62 12.69 21.62 -5.47
CA ALA A 62 11.68 21.09 -6.40
C ALA A 62 11.37 22.14 -7.48
N GLU A 63 11.51 21.74 -8.75
CA GLU A 63 11.21 22.53 -9.95
C GLU A 63 9.69 22.75 -10.11
N VAL A 64 9.14 23.67 -9.32
CA VAL A 64 7.70 23.97 -9.25
C VAL A 64 7.51 25.47 -9.20
N ASP A 65 6.60 26.00 -10.03
CA ASP A 65 6.27 27.43 -10.04
C ASP A 65 5.63 27.87 -8.71
N ALA A 66 5.76 29.17 -8.38
CA ALA A 66 5.30 29.70 -7.09
C ALA A 66 3.78 29.50 -6.84
N PRO A 67 2.88 29.71 -7.83
CA PRO A 67 1.46 29.43 -7.65
C PRO A 67 1.16 27.96 -7.34
N LEU A 68 1.79 27.02 -8.04
CA LEU A 68 1.58 25.59 -7.80
C LEU A 68 2.15 25.17 -6.44
N ARG A 69 3.34 25.68 -6.08
CA ARG A 69 3.94 25.46 -4.76
C ARG A 69 3.01 25.87 -3.63
N GLN A 70 2.42 27.07 -3.68
CA GLN A 70 1.49 27.54 -2.65
C GLN A 70 0.28 26.60 -2.47
N ARG A 71 -0.24 26.06 -3.56
CA ARG A 71 -1.40 25.15 -3.54
C ARG A 71 -1.03 23.79 -2.95
N ILE A 72 0.13 23.25 -3.30
CA ILE A 72 0.67 22.01 -2.71
C ILE A 72 0.90 22.20 -1.21
N GLU A 73 1.54 23.29 -0.81
CA GLU A 73 1.81 23.57 0.61
C GLU A 73 0.51 23.78 1.42
N ALA A 74 -0.52 24.40 0.83
CA ALA A 74 -1.84 24.52 1.46
C ALA A 74 -2.48 23.14 1.71
N LEU A 75 -2.43 22.26 0.70
CA LEU A 75 -2.90 20.89 0.80
C LEU A 75 -2.16 20.11 1.90
N VAL A 76 -0.84 20.24 1.96
CA VAL A 76 0.01 19.61 2.97
C VAL A 76 -0.30 20.11 4.37
N ARG A 77 -0.46 21.43 4.57
CA ARG A 77 -0.82 22.00 5.88
C ARG A 77 -2.17 21.47 6.39
N GLU A 78 -3.16 21.38 5.51
CA GLU A 78 -4.45 20.78 5.84
C GLU A 78 -4.27 19.31 6.25
N HIS A 79 -3.45 18.56 5.50
CA HIS A 79 -3.17 17.17 5.80
C HIS A 79 -2.45 16.96 7.14
N HIS A 80 -1.47 17.80 7.48
CA HIS A 80 -0.82 17.75 8.80
C HIS A 80 -1.81 17.94 9.94
N THR A 81 -2.77 18.86 9.77
CA THR A 81 -3.85 19.06 10.75
C THR A 81 -4.69 17.80 10.91
N ARG A 82 -4.99 17.12 9.80
CA ARG A 82 -5.72 15.85 9.80
C ARG A 82 -4.95 14.74 10.50
N ILE A 83 -3.65 14.58 10.21
CA ILE A 83 -2.79 13.58 10.87
C ILE A 83 -2.78 13.82 12.38
N ALA A 84 -2.58 15.08 12.81
CA ALA A 84 -2.60 15.44 14.22
C ALA A 84 -3.96 15.14 14.88
N GLY A 85 -5.06 15.41 14.18
CA GLY A 85 -6.42 15.15 14.65
C GLY A 85 -6.73 13.67 14.88
N VAL A 86 -6.18 12.76 14.06
CA VAL A 86 -6.41 11.31 14.21
C VAL A 86 -5.38 10.62 15.11
N ALA A 87 -4.21 11.22 15.33
CA ALA A 87 -3.09 10.60 16.04
C ALA A 87 -3.44 10.16 17.48
N THR A 88 -4.14 11.02 18.22
CA THR A 88 -4.59 10.71 19.58
C THR A 88 -5.55 9.52 19.59
N THR A 89 -6.56 9.52 18.71
CA THR A 89 -7.51 8.42 18.60
C THR A 89 -6.80 7.10 18.28
N TRP A 90 -5.81 7.13 17.39
CA TRP A 90 -5.03 5.93 17.06
C TRP A 90 -4.24 5.40 18.25
N ILE A 91 -3.63 6.28 19.05
CA ILE A 91 -2.90 5.89 20.25
C ILE A 91 -3.84 5.24 21.26
N ASP A 92 -5.00 5.85 21.51
CA ASP A 92 -5.98 5.33 22.47
C ASP A 92 -6.51 3.94 22.01
N GLU A 93 -6.74 3.75 20.70
CA GLU A 93 -7.11 2.44 20.13
C GLU A 93 -6.01 1.38 20.29
N ILE A 94 -4.74 1.75 20.07
CA ILE A 94 -3.59 0.85 20.24
C ILE A 94 -3.44 0.45 21.70
N GLN A 95 -3.51 1.40 22.62
CA GLN A 95 -3.43 1.19 24.07
C GLN A 95 -4.57 0.29 24.58
N ALA A 96 -5.77 0.41 24.01
CA ALA A 96 -6.91 -0.43 24.38
C ALA A 96 -6.85 -1.86 23.82
N SER A 97 -5.97 -2.14 22.85
CA SER A 97 -5.98 -3.41 22.10
C SER A 97 -4.69 -4.22 22.16
N ALA A 98 -3.62 -3.69 22.75
CA ALA A 98 -2.34 -4.39 22.92
C ALA A 98 -1.81 -4.25 24.34
N ASP A 99 -1.11 -5.28 24.82
CA ASP A 99 -0.22 -5.13 25.96
C ASP A 99 1.05 -4.41 25.49
N LEU A 100 1.16 -3.13 25.83
CA LEU A 100 2.27 -2.28 25.42
C LEU A 100 3.49 -2.39 26.34
N ARG A 101 3.43 -3.18 27.42
CA ARG A 101 4.56 -3.34 28.35
C ARG A 101 5.84 -3.81 27.66
N ASP A 102 5.70 -4.68 26.64
CA ASP A 102 6.82 -5.23 25.88
C ASP A 102 6.92 -4.67 24.45
N LYS A 103 6.04 -3.72 24.08
CA LYS A 103 5.90 -3.27 22.69
C LYS A 103 5.94 -1.75 22.60
N PRO A 104 6.89 -1.17 21.86
CA PRO A 104 6.96 0.28 21.73
C PRO A 104 5.75 0.79 20.94
N LEU A 105 4.88 1.55 21.61
CA LEU A 105 3.74 2.27 21.04
C LEU A 105 4.10 2.96 19.71
N VAL A 106 5.29 3.57 19.66
CA VAL A 106 5.86 4.20 18.47
C VAL A 106 5.82 3.27 17.26
N ARG A 107 6.23 2.00 17.38
CA ARG A 107 6.30 1.08 16.24
C ARG A 107 4.92 0.73 15.69
N VAL A 108 3.93 0.49 16.56
CA VAL A 108 2.55 0.19 16.13
C VAL A 108 1.91 1.42 15.49
N LEU A 109 2.11 2.61 16.08
CA LEU A 109 1.63 3.87 15.53
C LEU A 109 2.26 4.15 14.15
N MET A 110 3.57 3.93 14.01
CA MET A 110 4.26 4.05 12.73
C MET A 110 3.77 3.01 11.71
N ALA A 111 3.47 1.78 12.13
CA ALA A 111 2.89 0.79 11.25
C ALA A 111 1.53 1.24 10.68
N ARG A 112 0.69 1.84 11.53
CA ARG A 112 -0.58 2.44 11.09
C ARG A 112 -0.37 3.61 10.14
N TYR A 113 0.54 4.51 10.47
CA TYR A 113 0.88 5.64 9.61
C TYR A 113 1.36 5.19 8.22
N PHE A 114 2.30 4.24 8.15
CA PHE A 114 2.79 3.74 6.87
C PHE A 114 1.72 2.99 6.08
N ASN A 115 0.82 2.28 6.78
CA ASN A 115 -0.34 1.69 6.13
C ASN A 115 -1.23 2.76 5.50
N GLU A 116 -1.55 3.84 6.22
CA GLU A 116 -2.34 4.96 5.68
C GLU A 116 -1.62 5.68 4.53
N LEU A 117 -0.28 5.80 4.58
CA LEU A 117 0.52 6.34 3.49
C LEU A 117 0.32 5.52 2.21
N VAL A 118 0.49 4.19 2.29
CA VAL A 118 0.28 3.29 1.15
C VAL A 118 -1.18 3.31 0.70
N LEU A 119 -2.14 3.27 1.62
CA LEU A 119 -3.56 3.36 1.30
C LEU A 119 -3.87 4.66 0.53
N SER A 120 -3.32 5.80 0.94
CA SER A 120 -3.51 7.08 0.23
C SER A 120 -2.90 7.12 -1.18
N GLN A 121 -1.93 6.27 -1.49
CA GLN A 121 -1.28 6.19 -2.80
C GLN A 121 -1.98 5.23 -3.75
N ILE A 122 -2.59 4.16 -3.21
CA ILE A 122 -3.30 3.16 -4.00
C ILE A 122 -4.81 3.41 -4.09
N ASP A 123 -5.34 4.35 -3.30
CA ASP A 123 -6.75 4.70 -3.30
C ASP A 123 -7.19 5.29 -4.65
N ARG A 124 -8.40 4.91 -5.05
CA ARG A 124 -9.01 5.34 -6.30
C ARG A 124 -10.00 6.47 -6.04
N VAL A 125 -9.95 7.50 -6.87
CA VAL A 125 -10.92 8.61 -6.83
C VAL A 125 -12.07 8.33 -7.79
N ASP A 126 -11.76 8.24 -9.08
CA ASP A 126 -12.71 7.97 -10.16
C ASP A 126 -11.98 7.42 -11.41
N SER A 127 -12.71 7.12 -12.48
CA SER A 127 -12.11 6.66 -13.74
C SER A 127 -11.28 7.74 -14.44
N ALA A 128 -11.60 9.03 -14.26
CA ALA A 128 -10.83 10.11 -14.87
C ALA A 128 -9.45 10.25 -14.21
N ASP A 129 -9.33 9.94 -12.92
CA ASP A 129 -8.07 9.82 -12.18
C ASP A 129 -7.21 8.67 -12.71
N ASP A 130 -7.81 7.51 -12.99
CA ASP A 130 -7.10 6.38 -13.60
C ASP A 130 -6.48 6.76 -14.95
N GLU A 131 -7.26 7.42 -15.81
CA GLU A 131 -6.76 7.82 -17.12
C GLU A 131 -5.69 8.91 -17.04
N ARG A 132 -5.83 9.89 -16.14
CA ARG A 132 -4.79 10.91 -15.91
C ARG A 132 -3.50 10.27 -15.43
N LEU A 133 -3.58 9.33 -14.49
CA LEU A 133 -2.41 8.61 -13.99
C LEU A 133 -1.68 7.88 -15.12
N LEU A 134 -2.43 7.16 -15.97
CA LEU A 134 -1.87 6.44 -17.12
C LEU A 134 -1.27 7.39 -18.16
N ARG A 135 -1.92 8.53 -18.45
CA ARG A 135 -1.39 9.55 -19.36
C ARG A 135 -0.10 10.18 -18.82
N ALA A 136 -0.08 10.56 -17.55
CA ALA A 136 1.11 11.14 -16.91
C ALA A 136 2.33 10.20 -16.96
N HIS A 137 2.08 8.89 -16.91
CA HIS A 137 3.11 7.85 -16.94
C HIS A 137 3.27 7.16 -18.29
N ALA A 138 2.66 7.67 -19.37
CA ALA A 138 2.81 7.11 -20.71
C ALA A 138 4.24 7.30 -21.26
N ASN A 139 4.98 8.30 -20.75
CA ASN A 139 6.36 8.58 -21.13
C ASN A 139 7.35 8.18 -20.01
N ALA A 140 8.35 7.37 -20.34
CA ALA A 140 9.40 6.96 -19.40
C ALA A 140 10.25 8.13 -18.88
N ALA A 141 10.29 9.28 -19.59
CA ALA A 141 10.97 10.49 -19.13
C ALA A 141 10.34 11.09 -17.86
N THR A 142 9.06 10.79 -17.58
CA THR A 142 8.41 11.16 -16.31
C THR A 142 9.09 10.49 -15.11
N CYS A 143 9.65 9.30 -15.30
CA CYS A 143 10.36 8.55 -14.26
C CYS A 143 11.78 9.06 -13.99
N ALA A 144 12.37 9.83 -14.90
CA ALA A 144 13.73 10.36 -14.82
C ALA A 144 13.83 11.72 -14.10
N ALA A 145 12.72 12.25 -13.54
CA ALA A 145 12.73 13.54 -12.86
C ALA A 145 13.77 13.59 -11.73
N PRO A 146 14.55 14.69 -11.63
CA PRO A 146 15.70 14.78 -10.74
C PRO A 146 15.33 14.52 -9.28
N GLN A 147 16.23 13.83 -8.59
CA GLN A 147 16.07 13.26 -7.25
C GLN A 147 16.04 14.32 -6.13
N ALA A 148 15.05 15.22 -6.13
CA ALA A 148 14.71 15.97 -4.94
C ALA A 148 13.86 15.07 -4.03
N ASN A 149 14.55 14.31 -3.17
CA ASN A 149 14.08 13.58 -1.98
C ASN A 149 12.58 13.26 -1.86
N GLN A 150 12.27 11.97 -2.02
CA GLN A 150 11.07 11.18 -1.62
C GLN A 150 9.66 11.79 -1.79
N GLY A 151 8.74 10.98 -2.35
CA GLY A 151 7.30 11.19 -2.31
C GLY A 151 6.80 12.48 -2.98
N LEU A 152 6.61 13.53 -2.18
CA LEU A 152 5.92 14.76 -2.57
C LEU A 152 6.68 15.58 -3.62
N GLY A 153 8.01 15.70 -3.51
CA GLY A 153 8.82 16.44 -4.48
C GLY A 153 8.71 15.88 -5.90
N ARG A 154 8.67 14.54 -6.01
CA ARG A 154 8.47 13.83 -7.29
C ARG A 154 7.08 14.10 -7.86
N TRP A 155 6.04 13.97 -7.03
CA TRP A 155 4.67 14.24 -7.47
C TRP A 155 4.53 15.69 -7.93
N ALA A 156 5.11 16.64 -7.20
CA ALA A 156 5.07 18.06 -7.56
C ALA A 156 5.79 18.35 -8.89
N ALA A 157 6.96 17.75 -9.13
CA ALA A 157 7.68 17.88 -10.40
C ALA A 157 6.91 17.26 -11.58
N MET A 158 6.23 16.13 -11.36
CA MET A 158 5.32 15.54 -12.37
C MET A 158 4.14 16.47 -12.64
N LEU A 159 3.52 17.00 -11.58
CA LEU A 159 2.39 17.90 -11.65
C LEU A 159 2.73 19.17 -12.44
N GLN A 160 3.92 19.75 -12.24
CA GLN A 160 4.40 20.93 -12.98
C GLN A 160 4.40 20.73 -14.50
N ARG A 161 4.58 19.50 -14.98
CA ARG A 161 4.64 19.16 -16.41
C ARG A 161 3.27 18.94 -17.05
N LEU A 162 2.19 18.88 -16.25
CA LEU A 162 0.84 18.68 -16.76
C LEU A 162 0.21 20.00 -17.23
N PRO A 163 -0.71 19.95 -18.22
CA PRO A 163 -1.56 21.09 -18.55
C PRO A 163 -2.33 21.60 -17.33
N GLU A 164 -2.61 22.91 -17.26
CA GLU A 164 -3.25 23.54 -16.09
C GLU A 164 -4.55 22.85 -15.62
N ALA A 165 -5.45 22.52 -16.55
CA ALA A 165 -6.68 21.81 -16.23
C ALA A 165 -6.44 20.42 -15.61
N GLU A 166 -5.39 19.71 -16.06
CA GLU A 166 -5.00 18.42 -15.49
C GLU A 166 -4.31 18.60 -14.12
N ARG A 167 -3.53 19.67 -13.93
CA ARG A 167 -2.94 20.02 -12.63
C ARG A 167 -4.02 20.22 -11.56
N ASP A 168 -5.06 20.96 -11.89
CA ASP A 168 -6.19 21.20 -10.99
C ASP A 168 -6.96 19.93 -10.64
N ALA A 169 -7.18 19.07 -11.64
CA ALA A 169 -7.84 17.79 -11.43
C ALA A 169 -7.01 16.87 -10.52
N ASP A 170 -5.69 16.82 -10.71
CA ASP A 170 -4.79 15.99 -9.91
C ASP A 170 -4.68 16.49 -8.46
N LEU A 171 -4.60 17.80 -8.25
CA LEU A 171 -4.64 18.41 -6.91
C LEU A 171 -5.93 18.07 -6.16
N ARG A 172 -7.09 18.13 -6.83
CA ARG A 172 -8.39 17.73 -6.24
C ARG A 172 -8.46 16.24 -5.95
N ALA A 173 -7.92 15.41 -6.82
CA ALA A 173 -7.85 13.97 -6.60
C ALA A 173 -6.97 13.65 -5.38
N GLN A 174 -5.82 14.33 -5.26
CA GLN A 174 -4.95 14.18 -4.10
C GLN A 174 -5.63 14.66 -2.81
N ALA A 175 -6.34 15.79 -2.83
CA ALA A 175 -7.13 16.25 -1.69
C ALA A 175 -8.18 15.21 -1.27
N THR A 176 -8.88 14.60 -2.23
CA THR A 176 -9.85 13.53 -1.96
C THR A 176 -9.20 12.31 -1.28
N ARG A 177 -8.05 11.85 -1.79
CA ARG A 177 -7.31 10.72 -1.18
C ARG A 177 -6.84 11.03 0.24
N LEU A 178 -6.29 12.22 0.45
CA LEU A 178 -5.83 12.67 1.77
C LEU A 178 -6.99 12.96 2.75
N ALA A 179 -8.18 13.30 2.26
CA ALA A 179 -9.37 13.50 3.08
C ALA A 179 -9.89 12.19 3.70
N ARG A 180 -9.64 11.04 3.05
CA ARG A 180 -9.97 9.70 3.54
C ARG A 180 -8.92 9.12 4.50
N TRP A 181 -7.91 9.91 4.91
CA TRP A 181 -6.88 9.47 5.84
C TRP A 181 -7.49 9.04 7.18
N GLY A 182 -7.18 7.82 7.62
CA GLY A 182 -7.75 7.22 8.82
C GLY A 182 -9.20 6.74 8.68
N GLN A 183 -9.77 6.78 7.47
CA GLN A 183 -11.10 6.24 7.17
C GLN A 183 -11.00 4.90 6.40
N PRO A 184 -11.99 4.00 6.55
CA PRO A 184 -12.12 2.81 5.73
C PRO A 184 -12.22 3.16 4.23
N ARG A 185 -11.66 2.30 3.37
CA ARG A 185 -11.70 2.44 1.91
C ARG A 185 -12.28 1.17 1.30
N ALA A 186 -13.33 1.32 0.48
CA ALA A 186 -14.04 0.18 -0.11
C ALA A 186 -13.34 -0.36 -1.36
N ASP A 187 -12.81 0.54 -2.21
CA ASP A 187 -12.35 0.20 -3.56
C ASP A 187 -10.82 0.25 -3.66
N LEU A 188 -10.14 -0.61 -2.91
CA LEU A 188 -8.68 -0.72 -2.98
C LEU A 188 -8.25 -1.81 -3.98
N PRO A 189 -7.26 -1.55 -4.83
CA PRO A 189 -6.81 -2.53 -5.82
C PRO A 189 -6.27 -3.80 -5.15
N PRO A 190 -6.63 -5.00 -5.63
CA PRO A 190 -6.11 -6.24 -5.08
C PRO A 190 -4.59 -6.34 -5.33
N ARG A 191 -3.85 -6.85 -4.34
CA ARG A 191 -2.41 -7.07 -4.50
C ARG A 191 -2.17 -8.18 -5.54
N PRO A 192 -1.23 -8.03 -6.49
CA PRO A 192 -0.98 -9.04 -7.53
C PRO A 192 -0.56 -10.37 -6.91
N ALA A 193 -0.93 -11.48 -7.56
CA ALA A 193 -0.60 -12.82 -7.09
C ALA A 193 0.91 -13.12 -7.18
N VAL A 194 1.58 -12.58 -8.20
CA VAL A 194 3.03 -12.61 -8.31
C VAL A 194 3.57 -11.24 -7.87
N PRO A 195 4.49 -11.17 -6.90
CA PRO A 195 5.11 -9.93 -6.48
C PRO A 195 5.68 -9.18 -7.66
N TRP A 196 5.50 -7.85 -7.63
CA TRP A 196 5.95 -6.94 -8.66
C TRP A 196 7.38 -7.28 -9.12
N MET A 197 8.37 -7.23 -8.23
CA MET A 197 9.77 -7.49 -8.58
C MET A 197 10.03 -8.87 -9.20
N SER A 198 9.33 -9.91 -8.74
CA SER A 198 9.42 -11.25 -9.30
C SER A 198 8.83 -11.32 -10.71
N ALA A 199 7.69 -10.67 -10.96
CA ALA A 199 7.13 -10.53 -12.31
C ALA A 199 8.10 -9.80 -13.25
N HIS A 200 8.82 -8.77 -12.79
CA HIS A 200 9.80 -8.05 -13.62
C HIS A 200 11.01 -8.88 -13.98
N ARG A 201 11.57 -9.62 -13.02
CA ARG A 201 12.71 -10.50 -13.29
C ARG A 201 12.35 -11.51 -14.38
N ALA A 202 11.15 -12.11 -14.29
CA ALA A 202 10.63 -12.99 -15.33
C ALA A 202 10.48 -12.25 -16.68
N ALA A 203 9.90 -11.06 -16.65
CA ALA A 203 9.70 -10.24 -17.85
C ALA A 203 11.02 -9.88 -18.55
N LEU A 204 12.08 -9.58 -17.79
CA LEU A 204 13.38 -9.22 -18.35
C LEU A 204 14.19 -10.44 -18.77
N ALA A 205 14.05 -11.56 -18.07
CA ALA A 205 14.60 -12.85 -18.50
C ALA A 205 14.01 -13.29 -19.85
N SER A 206 12.71 -13.05 -20.08
CA SER A 206 12.05 -13.38 -21.35
C SER A 206 12.60 -12.61 -22.54
N LEU A 207 13.25 -11.45 -22.33
CA LEU A 207 13.91 -10.70 -23.42
C LEU A 207 15.16 -11.39 -23.94
N ARG A 208 15.77 -12.27 -23.14
CA ARG A 208 16.95 -13.07 -23.51
C ARG A 208 16.58 -14.44 -24.07
N ALA A 209 15.29 -14.79 -24.05
CA ALA A 209 14.82 -16.08 -24.51
C ALA A 209 14.87 -16.16 -26.05
N PRO A 210 15.29 -17.30 -26.62
CA PRO A 210 15.40 -17.47 -28.07
C PRO A 210 14.03 -17.40 -28.78
N ASP A 211 12.95 -17.66 -28.05
CA ASP A 211 11.54 -17.67 -28.47
C ASP A 211 10.79 -16.40 -28.04
N ARG A 212 11.47 -15.25 -28.04
CA ARG A 212 10.88 -13.95 -27.67
C ARG A 212 9.53 -13.73 -28.38
N PRO A 213 8.44 -13.39 -27.65
CA PRO A 213 7.16 -13.09 -28.27
C PRO A 213 7.28 -11.94 -29.28
N PRO A 214 6.67 -12.06 -30.48
CA PRO A 214 6.69 -11.00 -31.46
C PRO A 214 5.97 -9.75 -30.93
N GLY A 215 6.53 -8.56 -31.19
CA GLY A 215 5.92 -7.29 -30.80
C GLY A 215 6.14 -6.85 -29.34
N GLU A 216 7.07 -7.48 -28.62
CA GLU A 216 7.50 -7.03 -27.28
C GLU A 216 8.15 -5.63 -27.36
N PRO A 217 7.67 -4.62 -26.59
CA PRO A 217 8.25 -3.29 -26.58
C PRO A 217 9.72 -3.34 -26.12
N PRO A 218 10.61 -2.51 -26.70
CA PRO A 218 12.00 -2.45 -26.27
C PRO A 218 12.08 -2.05 -24.79
N ALA A 219 12.94 -2.73 -24.03
CA ALA A 219 13.19 -2.34 -22.65
C ALA A 219 13.94 -0.99 -22.61
N PRO A 220 13.55 -0.06 -21.72
CA PRO A 220 14.30 1.16 -21.47
C PRO A 220 15.79 0.89 -21.22
N PRO A 221 16.74 1.64 -21.82
CA PRO A 221 18.17 1.38 -21.70
C PRO A 221 18.69 1.30 -20.26
N MET A 222 18.16 2.15 -19.37
CA MET A 222 18.47 2.13 -17.94
C MET A 222 18.12 0.78 -17.29
N LEU A 223 17.00 0.17 -17.66
CA LEU A 223 16.61 -1.14 -17.14
C LEU A 223 17.48 -2.25 -17.71
N VAL A 224 17.80 -2.19 -19.00
CA VAL A 224 18.73 -3.14 -19.62
C VAL A 224 20.08 -3.13 -18.88
N TRP A 225 20.60 -1.94 -18.58
CA TRP A 225 21.86 -1.79 -17.84
C TRP A 225 21.79 -2.35 -16.41
N THR A 226 20.78 -1.99 -15.61
CA THR A 226 20.64 -2.44 -14.22
C THR A 226 20.51 -3.96 -14.12
N PHE A 227 19.83 -4.60 -15.06
CA PHE A 227 19.65 -6.06 -15.09
C PHE A 227 20.78 -6.83 -15.76
N LEU A 228 21.52 -6.24 -16.71
CA LEU A 228 22.75 -6.84 -17.24
C LEU A 228 23.87 -6.85 -16.20
N LEU A 229 23.96 -5.81 -15.36
CA LEU A 229 24.97 -5.71 -14.31
C LEU A 229 24.66 -6.51 -13.03
N GLY A 230 23.58 -7.30 -13.01
CA GLY A 230 23.20 -8.10 -11.85
C GLY A 230 22.78 -7.29 -10.62
N LYS A 231 22.45 -6.00 -10.77
CA LYS A 231 22.01 -5.12 -9.67
C LYS A 231 20.49 -5.19 -9.42
N ALA A 232 19.86 -6.29 -9.81
CA ALA A 232 18.41 -6.45 -9.86
C ALA A 232 17.71 -6.37 -8.49
N ASP A 233 18.45 -6.54 -7.39
CA ASP A 233 17.89 -6.63 -6.04
C ASP A 233 17.61 -5.27 -5.40
N ARG A 234 18.04 -4.16 -6.01
CA ARG A 234 17.75 -2.80 -5.55
C ARG A 234 17.42 -1.89 -6.72
N VAL A 235 16.12 -1.80 -7.01
CA VAL A 235 15.59 -0.90 -8.03
C VAL A 235 15.23 0.42 -7.39
N SER A 236 15.92 1.51 -7.75
CA SER A 236 15.61 2.85 -7.28
C SER A 236 14.15 3.21 -7.60
N PRO A 237 13.54 4.18 -6.88
CA PRO A 237 12.16 4.56 -7.18
C PRO A 237 11.96 5.08 -8.62
N ALA A 238 13.00 5.64 -9.26
CA ALA A 238 12.95 6.04 -10.68
C ALA A 238 12.94 4.83 -11.62
N GLU A 239 13.79 3.84 -11.36
CA GLU A 239 13.80 2.59 -12.11
C GLU A 239 12.50 1.79 -11.90
N ARG A 240 11.92 1.79 -10.69
CA ARG A 240 10.62 1.17 -10.40
C ARG A 240 9.52 1.77 -11.27
N CYS A 241 9.50 3.11 -11.40
CA CYS A 241 8.59 3.82 -12.28
C CYS A 241 8.80 3.44 -13.75
N ALA A 242 10.04 3.50 -14.25
CA ALA A 242 10.34 3.21 -15.65
C ALA A 242 9.96 1.77 -16.02
N LEU A 243 10.23 0.84 -15.10
CA LEU A 243 9.88 -0.57 -15.20
C LEU A 243 8.36 -0.76 -15.21
N ALA A 244 7.63 -0.02 -14.37
CA ALA A 244 6.18 -0.07 -14.34
C ALA A 244 5.53 0.42 -15.61
N THR A 245 5.94 1.58 -16.09
CA THR A 245 5.50 2.13 -17.37
C THR A 245 5.78 1.17 -18.53
N TRP A 246 6.95 0.54 -18.55
CA TRP A 246 7.29 -0.42 -19.60
C TRP A 246 6.39 -1.67 -19.55
N MET A 247 6.11 -2.23 -18.37
CA MET A 247 5.19 -3.37 -18.24
C MET A 247 3.78 -3.07 -18.74
N LEU A 248 3.28 -1.83 -18.58
CA LEU A 248 1.97 -1.44 -19.09
C LEU A 248 1.87 -1.50 -20.63
N GLN A 249 3.00 -1.62 -21.33
CA GLN A 249 3.07 -1.77 -22.79
C GLN A 249 3.17 -3.24 -23.22
N ARG A 250 3.29 -4.17 -22.28
CA ARG A 250 3.42 -5.62 -22.52
C ARG A 250 2.10 -6.34 -22.29
N GLU A 251 1.91 -7.48 -22.95
CA GLU A 251 0.79 -8.35 -22.64
C GLU A 251 0.99 -9.05 -21.28
N PRO A 252 -0.09 -9.30 -20.51
CA PRO A 252 -1.49 -8.99 -20.82
C PRO A 252 -1.91 -7.55 -20.44
N LEU A 253 -1.04 -6.77 -19.81
CA LEU A 253 -1.41 -5.46 -19.25
C LEU A 253 -1.76 -4.42 -20.33
N ARG A 254 -1.22 -4.55 -21.54
CA ARG A 254 -1.58 -3.69 -22.68
C ARG A 254 -3.05 -3.82 -23.05
N GLN A 255 -3.62 -5.02 -22.97
CA GLN A 255 -5.03 -5.31 -23.27
C GLN A 255 -5.96 -5.16 -22.07
N ALA A 256 -5.42 -5.00 -20.86
CA ALA A 256 -6.23 -4.86 -19.66
C ALA A 256 -7.04 -3.54 -19.66
N PRO A 257 -8.23 -3.50 -19.01
CA PRO A 257 -9.00 -2.27 -18.84
C PRO A 257 -8.19 -1.15 -18.15
N PRO A 258 -8.47 0.14 -18.43
CA PRO A 258 -7.74 1.27 -17.84
C PRO A 258 -7.62 1.22 -16.31
N ALA A 259 -8.71 0.85 -15.61
CA ALA A 259 -8.69 0.70 -14.15
C ALA A 259 -7.66 -0.33 -13.69
N ALA A 260 -7.63 -1.52 -14.29
CA ALA A 260 -6.67 -2.56 -13.94
C ALA A 260 -5.21 -2.15 -14.22
N ARG A 261 -4.98 -1.41 -15.30
CA ARG A 261 -3.65 -0.85 -15.63
C ARG A 261 -3.22 0.21 -14.62
N ALA A 262 -4.13 1.11 -14.25
CA ALA A 262 -3.88 2.14 -13.25
C ALA A 262 -3.62 1.53 -11.87
N ASP A 263 -4.34 0.48 -11.51
CA ASP A 263 -4.14 -0.28 -10.27
C ASP A 263 -2.73 -0.89 -10.19
N GLN A 264 -2.26 -1.52 -11.27
CA GLN A 264 -0.88 -2.03 -11.32
C GLN A 264 0.14 -0.92 -11.12
N LEU A 265 -0.07 0.23 -11.77
CA LEU A 265 0.83 1.37 -11.67
C LEU A 265 0.84 1.95 -10.25
N ARG A 266 -0.32 2.15 -9.62
CA ARG A 266 -0.40 2.62 -8.22
C ARG A 266 0.32 1.68 -7.27
N LEU A 267 0.09 0.38 -7.40
CA LEU A 267 0.72 -0.64 -6.54
C LEU A 267 2.24 -0.72 -6.75
N ALA A 268 2.72 -0.52 -7.97
CA ALA A 268 4.15 -0.52 -8.31
C ALA A 268 4.89 0.73 -7.80
N LEU A 269 4.20 1.87 -7.80
CA LEU A 269 4.74 3.17 -7.39
C LEU A 269 4.55 3.46 -5.90
N ALA A 270 3.66 2.72 -5.23
CA ALA A 270 3.43 2.88 -3.80
C ALA A 270 4.72 2.66 -2.99
N TRP A 271 4.77 3.34 -1.85
CA TRP A 271 5.84 3.19 -0.87
C TRP A 271 5.98 1.73 -0.45
N ASP A 272 7.22 1.25 -0.40
CA ASP A 272 7.50 -0.15 -0.11
C ASP A 272 8.39 -0.24 1.13
N PRO A 273 7.85 -0.67 2.29
CA PRO A 273 8.62 -0.74 3.52
C PRO A 273 9.85 -1.65 3.39
N ALA A 274 9.78 -2.72 2.60
CA ALA A 274 10.91 -3.63 2.41
C ALA A 274 12.07 -2.92 1.69
N HIS A 275 11.77 -2.06 0.73
CA HIS A 275 12.77 -1.30 -0.01
C HIS A 275 13.28 -0.08 0.78
N ASP A 276 12.38 0.68 1.39
CA ASP A 276 12.69 1.99 1.97
C ASP A 276 13.23 1.90 3.41
N LEU A 277 12.90 0.82 4.13
CA LEU A 277 13.35 0.58 5.51
C LEU A 277 14.22 -0.67 5.68
N GLY A 278 14.26 -1.54 4.66
CA GLY A 278 15.07 -2.76 4.65
C GLY A 278 16.55 -2.45 4.50
N ARG A 279 17.17 -1.85 5.53
CA ARG A 279 18.62 -1.85 5.68
C ARG A 279 19.08 -3.29 5.60
N SER A 280 19.91 -3.57 4.60
CA SER A 280 20.39 -4.91 4.29
C SER A 280 21.27 -5.41 5.41
N SER A 281 20.72 -6.34 6.18
CA SER A 281 21.51 -7.41 6.76
C SER A 281 20.67 -8.66 6.57
N PRO A 282 21.15 -9.65 5.79
CA PRO A 282 20.67 -11.01 5.94
C PRO A 282 20.70 -11.32 7.43
N GLY A 283 19.59 -11.82 7.98
CA GLY A 283 19.64 -12.45 9.27
C GLY A 283 20.72 -13.54 9.26
N PRO A 284 21.26 -13.93 10.43
CA PRO A 284 22.11 -15.11 10.51
C PRO A 284 21.41 -16.26 9.76
N ALA A 285 22.18 -16.99 8.93
CA ALA A 285 21.66 -18.06 8.10
C ALA A 285 20.77 -18.99 8.94
N GLY A 286 19.46 -19.00 8.65
CA GLY A 286 18.45 -19.76 9.40
C GLY A 286 17.22 -18.95 9.83
N ASP A 287 17.32 -17.62 9.95
CA ASP A 287 16.17 -16.78 10.30
C ASP A 287 15.56 -16.13 9.05
N ASP A 288 14.68 -16.88 8.38
CA ASP A 288 13.96 -16.49 7.16
C ASP A 288 12.93 -15.36 7.39
N TYR A 289 12.80 -14.84 8.62
CA TYR A 289 11.81 -13.82 8.93
C TYR A 289 12.20 -12.43 8.39
N PRO A 290 11.38 -11.77 7.56
CA PRO A 290 11.72 -10.46 7.01
C PRO A 290 12.03 -9.42 8.11
N PRO A 291 13.19 -8.74 8.09
CA PRO A 291 13.57 -7.78 9.12
C PRO A 291 12.55 -6.66 9.33
N VAL A 292 11.91 -6.20 8.25
CA VAL A 292 10.88 -5.15 8.32
C VAL A 292 9.57 -5.67 8.94
N ALA A 293 9.22 -6.94 8.70
CA ALA A 293 8.11 -7.58 9.42
C ALA A 293 8.41 -7.66 10.92
N ARG A 294 9.65 -8.00 11.29
CA ARG A 294 10.10 -8.01 12.70
C ARG A 294 10.05 -6.61 13.31
N LEU A 295 10.52 -5.60 12.59
CA LEU A 295 10.49 -4.20 13.01
C LEU A 295 9.08 -3.74 13.37
N PHE A 296 8.08 -4.02 12.51
CA PHE A 296 6.71 -3.59 12.75
C PHE A 296 5.82 -4.64 13.42
N MET A 297 6.42 -5.74 13.90
CA MET A 297 5.70 -6.86 14.53
C MET A 297 4.56 -7.40 13.65
N VAL A 298 4.76 -7.36 12.33
CA VAL A 298 3.83 -7.92 11.35
C VAL A 298 3.92 -9.43 11.45
N LYS A 299 2.78 -10.11 11.48
CA LYS A 299 2.62 -11.57 11.42
C LYS A 299 1.52 -11.92 10.44
N GLY A 300 1.44 -13.16 9.98
CA GLY A 300 0.35 -13.53 9.09
C GLY A 300 0.45 -14.88 8.42
N THR A 301 -0.50 -15.15 7.55
CA THR A 301 -0.54 -16.35 6.71
C THR A 301 -0.54 -15.95 5.24
N VAL A 302 0.34 -16.57 4.45
CA VAL A 302 0.35 -16.47 3.00
C VAL A 302 -0.04 -17.82 2.41
N ARG A 303 -1.11 -17.84 1.61
CA ARG A 303 -1.50 -19.03 0.85
C ARG A 303 -1.00 -18.89 -0.58
N VAL A 304 -0.26 -19.89 -1.01
CA VAL A 304 0.31 -20.01 -2.34
C VAL A 304 -0.36 -21.19 -3.05
N GLU A 305 -0.61 -21.05 -4.35
CA GLU A 305 -1.13 -22.09 -5.21
C GLU A 305 -0.23 -22.26 -6.44
N GLY A 306 -0.12 -23.49 -6.93
CA GLY A 306 0.65 -23.83 -8.13
C GLY A 306 0.47 -25.30 -8.49
N ARG A 307 1.08 -25.75 -9.58
CA ARG A 307 1.06 -27.17 -9.96
C ARG A 307 2.25 -27.89 -9.35
N VAL A 308 2.05 -29.10 -8.83
CA VAL A 308 3.17 -29.93 -8.38
C VAL A 308 4.08 -30.19 -9.58
N ASN A 309 5.37 -29.90 -9.44
CA ASN A 309 6.31 -30.09 -10.53
C ASN A 309 6.54 -31.58 -10.86
N ALA A 310 7.18 -31.84 -12.00
CA ALA A 310 7.41 -33.21 -12.50
C ALA A 310 8.21 -34.10 -11.52
N SER A 311 9.02 -33.52 -10.63
CA SER A 311 9.81 -34.25 -9.64
C SER A 311 9.06 -34.53 -8.33
N GLY A 312 7.81 -34.06 -8.18
CA GLY A 312 7.06 -34.15 -6.93
C GLY A 312 7.65 -33.29 -5.79
N SER A 313 8.57 -32.39 -6.11
CA SER A 313 9.33 -31.60 -5.15
C SER A 313 9.17 -30.11 -5.46
N GLY A 314 8.03 -29.55 -5.06
CA GLY A 314 7.74 -28.12 -5.17
C GLY A 314 6.59 -27.79 -6.11
N LEU A 315 6.20 -26.52 -6.07
CA LEU A 315 5.22 -25.96 -7.00
C LEU A 315 5.93 -25.30 -8.20
N GLU A 316 5.47 -25.62 -9.40
CA GLU A 316 5.78 -24.91 -10.63
C GLU A 316 4.93 -23.63 -10.72
N ALA A 317 5.59 -22.51 -11.08
CA ALA A 317 4.99 -21.19 -11.21
C ALA A 317 4.03 -20.81 -10.06
N PRO A 318 4.47 -20.88 -8.79
CA PRO A 318 3.61 -20.59 -7.65
C PRO A 318 3.12 -19.14 -7.68
N ALA A 319 1.89 -18.92 -7.21
CA ALA A 319 1.26 -17.61 -7.10
C ALA A 319 0.56 -17.45 -5.75
N VAL A 320 0.60 -16.24 -5.18
CA VAL A 320 -0.09 -15.91 -3.93
C VAL A 320 -1.58 -15.71 -4.19
N VAL A 321 -2.42 -16.53 -3.54
CA VAL A 321 -3.88 -16.48 -3.71
C VAL A 321 -4.59 -15.82 -2.52
N ARG A 322 -3.96 -15.80 -1.33
CA ARG A 322 -4.54 -15.18 -0.14
C ARG A 322 -3.46 -14.70 0.82
N ARG A 323 -3.73 -13.57 1.47
CA ARG A 323 -2.89 -12.96 2.50
C ARG A 323 -3.76 -12.63 3.71
N GLU A 324 -3.32 -13.05 4.88
CA GLU A 324 -3.93 -12.69 6.16
C GLU A 324 -2.85 -12.05 7.02
N ILE A 325 -2.73 -10.74 6.93
CA ILE A 325 -1.66 -9.99 7.58
C ILE A 325 -2.23 -9.24 8.78
N SER A 326 -1.52 -9.28 9.89
CA SER A 326 -1.88 -8.58 11.12
C SER A 326 -0.66 -7.94 11.76
N VAL A 327 -0.91 -6.82 12.45
CA VAL A 327 0.02 -6.17 13.36
C VAL A 327 -0.71 -6.08 14.68
N GLU A 328 -0.06 -6.52 15.75
CA GLU A 328 -0.69 -6.47 17.06
C GLU A 328 -0.95 -5.03 17.52
N GLY A 329 -2.10 -4.78 18.13
CA GLY A 329 -2.55 -3.44 18.51
C GLY A 329 -3.11 -2.61 17.35
N LEU A 330 -3.09 -3.13 16.12
CA LEU A 330 -3.60 -2.42 14.95
C LEU A 330 -4.84 -3.12 14.40
N ARG A 331 -5.99 -2.46 14.56
CA ARG A 331 -7.27 -2.90 13.97
C ARG A 331 -7.49 -2.16 12.65
N ALA A 332 -7.03 -2.75 11.55
CA ALA A 332 -7.32 -2.25 10.20
C ALA A 332 -7.91 -3.38 9.34
N PRO A 333 -8.87 -3.08 8.47
CA PRO A 333 -9.45 -4.07 7.56
C PRO A 333 -8.42 -4.58 6.55
N ARG A 334 -7.41 -3.77 6.20
CA ARG A 334 -6.34 -4.12 5.28
C ARG A 334 -5.02 -3.45 5.67
N LEU A 335 -3.96 -4.24 5.71
CA LEU A 335 -2.59 -3.81 5.98
C LEU A 335 -1.77 -3.73 4.67
N ALA A 336 -2.22 -2.89 3.74
CA ALA A 336 -1.69 -2.76 2.38
C ALA A 336 -0.17 -2.54 2.32
N ALA A 337 0.42 -1.79 3.26
CA ALA A 337 1.88 -1.60 3.33
C ALA A 337 2.64 -2.91 3.58
N PHE A 338 2.02 -3.88 4.26
CA PHE A 338 2.69 -5.08 4.75
C PHE A 338 2.30 -6.35 4.00
N GLU A 339 1.35 -6.27 3.07
CA GLU A 339 0.82 -7.43 2.32
C GLU A 339 1.90 -8.24 1.62
N ALA A 340 2.91 -7.57 1.05
CA ALA A 340 3.94 -8.24 0.26
C ALA A 340 5.17 -8.70 1.05
N LEU A 341 5.25 -8.40 2.36
CA LEU A 341 6.47 -8.65 3.14
C LEU A 341 6.90 -10.12 3.15
N PHE A 342 5.93 -11.03 3.06
CA PHE A 342 6.17 -12.47 3.12
C PHE A 342 6.04 -13.18 1.76
N ASP A 343 5.67 -12.47 0.70
CA ASP A 343 5.29 -13.10 -0.57
C ASP A 343 6.49 -13.83 -1.20
N ASP A 344 7.62 -13.14 -1.40
CA ASP A 344 8.80 -13.73 -2.06
C ASP A 344 9.33 -14.95 -1.28
N ALA A 345 9.42 -14.85 0.05
CA ALA A 345 9.87 -15.96 0.89
C ALA A 345 8.89 -17.14 0.86
N SER A 346 7.57 -16.87 0.85
CA SER A 346 6.54 -17.91 0.74
C SER A 346 6.57 -18.60 -0.63
N LEU A 347 6.77 -17.84 -1.71
CA LEU A 347 6.88 -18.38 -3.07
C LEU A 347 8.14 -19.24 -3.25
N GLN A 348 9.28 -18.79 -2.72
CA GLN A 348 10.52 -19.57 -2.73
C GLN A 348 10.38 -20.88 -1.95
N ARG A 349 9.81 -20.81 -0.74
CA ARG A 349 9.52 -22.01 0.06
C ARG A 349 8.56 -22.95 -0.69
N ALA A 350 7.52 -22.43 -1.33
CA ALA A 350 6.58 -23.24 -2.12
C ALA A 350 7.27 -23.96 -3.29
N ALA A 351 8.19 -23.29 -3.97
CA ALA A 351 8.97 -23.89 -5.05
C ALA A 351 9.96 -24.97 -4.57
N ALA A 352 10.39 -24.92 -3.31
CA ALA A 352 11.34 -25.86 -2.72
C ALA A 352 10.71 -26.94 -1.83
N THR A 353 9.43 -26.80 -1.47
CA THR A 353 8.75 -27.72 -0.53
C THR A 353 8.53 -29.09 -1.17
N LYS A 354 8.96 -30.17 -0.52
CA LYS A 354 8.66 -31.53 -0.96
C LYS A 354 7.17 -31.83 -0.76
N ILE A 355 6.47 -32.22 -1.83
CA ILE A 355 5.02 -32.47 -1.80
C ILE A 355 4.79 -33.95 -2.03
N THR A 356 4.57 -34.71 -0.95
CA THR A 356 4.35 -36.16 -1.03
C THR A 356 2.88 -36.55 -1.14
N SER A 357 1.96 -35.61 -0.95
CA SER A 357 0.52 -35.86 -0.86
C SER A 357 -0.25 -35.69 -2.17
N ALA A 358 0.40 -35.25 -3.25
CA ALA A 358 -0.24 -34.97 -4.53
C ALA A 358 0.64 -35.44 -5.70
N ALA A 359 0.01 -35.94 -6.77
CA ALA A 359 0.71 -36.37 -7.96
C ALA A 359 1.27 -35.16 -8.76
N PRO A 360 2.37 -35.34 -9.50
CA PRO A 360 2.85 -34.32 -10.44
C PRO A 360 1.75 -33.79 -11.36
N GLY A 361 1.77 -32.49 -11.65
CA GLY A 361 0.76 -31.78 -12.46
C GLY A 361 -0.52 -31.38 -11.70
N THR A 362 -0.73 -31.89 -10.48
CA THR A 362 -1.91 -31.55 -9.67
C THR A 362 -1.79 -30.12 -9.13
N VAL A 363 -2.85 -29.31 -9.25
CA VAL A 363 -2.92 -28.00 -8.59
C VAL A 363 -3.03 -28.21 -7.08
N THR A 364 -2.09 -27.66 -6.33
CA THR A 364 -2.03 -27.78 -4.86
C THR A 364 -1.80 -26.41 -4.25
N SER A 365 -2.34 -26.21 -3.05
CA SER A 365 -2.10 -25.01 -2.27
C SER A 365 -1.31 -25.29 -1.00
N LEU A 366 -0.35 -24.43 -0.70
CA LEU A 366 0.45 -24.45 0.53
C LEU A 366 0.15 -23.20 1.36
N SER A 367 0.14 -23.32 2.67
CA SER A 367 -0.06 -22.19 3.60
C SER A 367 1.18 -22.01 4.47
N PHE A 368 1.77 -20.82 4.42
CA PHE A 368 2.93 -20.44 5.20
C PHE A 368 2.50 -19.50 6.31
N VAL A 369 2.73 -19.92 7.55
CA VAL A 369 2.40 -19.15 8.75
C VAL A 369 3.67 -18.46 9.26
N TRP A 370 3.62 -17.14 9.36
CA TRP A 370 4.70 -16.27 9.79
C TRP A 370 4.39 -15.72 11.19
N ARG A 371 5.23 -16.07 12.17
CA ARG A 371 5.10 -15.66 13.57
C ARG A 371 6.39 -15.02 14.07
N LEU A 372 6.27 -14.07 14.98
CA LEU A 372 7.39 -13.56 15.76
C LEU A 372 7.67 -14.60 16.84
N GLU A 373 8.89 -15.12 16.88
CA GLU A 373 9.38 -15.99 17.97
C GLU A 373 9.74 -15.19 19.21
#